data_AF-A0A0G0HD03-F1
#
_entry.id   AF-A0A0G0HD03-F1
#
_cell.length_a   1.000
_cell.length_b   1.000
_cell.length_c   1.000
_cell.angle_alpha   90.00
_cell.angle_beta   90.00
_cell.angle_gamma   90.00
#
_symmetry.space_group_name_H-M   'P 1'
#
loop_
_entity.id
_entity.type
_entity.pdbx_description
1 polymer ?
#
loop_
_entity_poly.entity_id
_entity_poly.type
_entity_poly.pdbx_seq_one_letter_code
_entity_poly.pdbx_strand_id
1 'polypeptide(L)' 'MVVVTKRKGETKDSIFRKFTRTFIEENIIDDVRKKQFYKKPSILRKEKEKHRFALKKPFKKVNITKT' A
#
# COMPACT_ATOMS: atom_id res chain seq x y z
N MET A 1 0.72 -13.88 6.20
CA MET A 1 1.83 -14.16 7.15
C MET A 1 3.04 -14.38 6.30
N VAL A 2 4.04 -13.48 6.38
CA VAL A 2 5.17 -13.51 5.45
C VAL A 2 6.29 -14.36 6.02
N VAL A 3 6.61 -15.47 5.34
CA VAL A 3 7.75 -16.33 5.68
C VAL A 3 8.77 -16.23 4.56
N VAL A 4 10.00 -15.83 4.88
CA VAL A 4 11.11 -15.78 3.93
C VAL A 4 12.17 -16.79 4.35
N THR A 5 12.38 -17.80 3.52
CA THR A 5 13.40 -18.83 3.72
C THR A 5 14.70 -18.43 3.03
N LYS A 6 15.84 -18.55 3.73
CA LYS A 6 17.16 -18.27 3.19
C LYS A 6 17.64 -19.39 2.25
N ARG A 7 18.20 -19.03 1.10
CA ARG A 7 18.93 -19.97 0.22
C ARG A 7 20.45 -19.87 0.40
N LYS A 8 21.18 -20.95 0.06
CA LYS A 8 22.66 -20.94 0.05
C LYS A 8 23.15 -19.90 -0.96
N GLY A 9 24.00 -18.99 -0.51
CA GLY A 9 24.55 -17.89 -1.33
C GLY A 9 23.85 -16.53 -1.18
N GLU A 10 22.74 -16.44 -0.43
CA GLU A 10 22.08 -15.15 -0.19
C GLU A 10 22.72 -14.38 0.97
N THR A 11 22.99 -13.10 0.72
CA THR A 11 23.40 -12.14 1.75
C THR A 11 22.20 -11.74 2.62
N LYS A 12 22.48 -11.31 3.86
CA LYS A 12 21.44 -10.88 4.81
C LYS A 12 20.59 -9.75 4.24
N ASP A 13 21.20 -8.78 3.58
CA ASP A 13 20.51 -7.62 2.98
C ASP A 13 19.53 -8.01 1.86
N SER A 14 19.88 -9.00 1.06
CA SER A 14 19.00 -9.51 0.00
C SER A 14 17.71 -10.11 0.58
N ILE A 15 17.81 -10.81 1.71
CA ILE A 15 16.68 -11.40 2.42
C ILE A 15 15.77 -10.32 2.99
N PHE A 16 16.34 -9.28 3.61
CA PHE A 16 15.56 -8.14 4.11
C PHE A 16 14.81 -7.42 2.99
N ARG A 17 15.44 -7.21 1.84
CA ARG A 17 14.77 -6.60 0.67
C ARG A 17 13.61 -7.46 0.16
N LYS A 18 13.79 -8.78 0.08
CA LYS A 18 12.72 -9.70 -0.29
C LYS A 18 11.56 -9.65 0.70
N PHE A 19 11.86 -9.70 2.00
CA PHE A 19 10.85 -9.57 3.04
C PHE A 19 10.08 -8.27 2.92
N THR A 20 10.76 -7.13 2.84
CA THR A 20 10.10 -5.81 2.70
C THR A 20 9.20 -5.78 1.48
N ARG A 21 9.65 -6.31 0.35
CA ARG A 21 8.84 -6.36 -0.87
C ARG A 21 7.59 -7.22 -0.69
N THR A 22 7.72 -8.46 -0.19
CA THR A 22 6.56 -9.34 0.04
C THR A 22 5.61 -8.78 1.10
N PHE A 23 6.15 -8.11 2.12
CA PHE A 23 5.37 -7.46 3.17
C PHE A 23 4.53 -6.28 2.65
N ILE A 24 5.08 -5.52 1.70
CA ILE A 24 4.37 -4.45 1.01
C ILE A 24 3.33 -5.03 0.03
N GLU A 25 3.69 -6.08 -0.73
CA GLU A 25 2.77 -6.74 -1.68
C GLU A 25 1.54 -7.33 -0.97
N GLU A 26 1.70 -7.96 0.20
CA GLU A 26 0.58 -8.46 1.00
C GLU A 26 -0.27 -7.35 1.66
N ASN A 27 0.06 -6.06 1.50
CA ASN A 27 -0.70 -4.92 2.04
C ASN A 27 -0.98 -4.98 3.55
N ILE A 28 -0.16 -5.71 4.31
CA ILE A 28 -0.36 -5.97 5.75
C ILE A 28 -0.40 -4.66 6.55
N ILE A 29 0.45 -3.69 6.18
CA ILE A 29 0.55 -2.39 6.83
C ILE A 29 -0.79 -1.64 6.79
N ASP A 30 -1.43 -1.61 5.62
CA ASP A 30 -2.66 -0.87 5.41
C ASP A 30 -3.83 -1.51 6.16
N ASP A 31 -3.85 -2.83 6.24
CA ASP A 31 -4.89 -3.55 6.95
C ASP A 31 -4.78 -3.40 8.47
N VAL A 32 -3.56 -3.39 9.01
CA VAL A 32 -3.34 -3.08 10.43
C VAL A 32 -3.78 -1.64 10.73
N ARG A 33 -3.38 -0.67 9.90
CA ARG A 33 -3.77 0.74 10.08
C ARG A 33 -5.27 0.97 9.99
N LYS A 34 -5.98 0.27 9.10
CA LYS A 34 -7.46 0.33 8.99
C LYS A 34 -8.15 -0.20 10.24
N LYS A 35 -7.57 -1.21 10.90
CA LYS A 35 -8.14 -1.87 12.09
C LYS A 35 -7.72 -1.22 13.41
N GLN A 36 -6.71 -0.36 13.39
CA GLN A 36 -6.19 0.30 14.61
C GLN A 36 -7.26 1.13 15.33
N PHE A 37 -8.22 1.71 14.60
CA PHE A 37 -9.31 2.49 15.17
C PHE A 37 -10.65 2.03 14.60
N TYR A 38 -11.67 1.98 15.46
CA TYR A 38 -13.03 1.73 14.99
C TYR A 38 -13.51 2.88 14.11
N LYS A 39 -14.01 2.54 12.92
CA LYS A 39 -14.71 3.46 12.03
C LYS A 39 -16.13 2.96 11.83
N LYS A 40 -17.11 3.88 11.93
CA LYS A 40 -18.51 3.57 11.60
C LYS A 40 -18.62 3.05 10.15
N PRO A 41 -19.53 2.11 9.87
CA PRO A 41 -19.66 1.50 8.53
C PRO A 41 -19.99 2.51 7.43
N SER A 42 -20.73 3.58 7.75
CA SER A 42 -21.01 4.67 6.81
C SER A 42 -19.75 5.40 6.33
N ILE A 43 -18.80 5.65 7.24
CA ILE A 43 -17.52 6.30 6.93
C ILE A 43 -16.67 5.38 6.05
N LEU A 44 -16.64 4.08 6.35
CA LEU A 44 -15.93 3.09 5.55
C LEU A 44 -16.45 3.00 4.11
N ARG A 45 -17.79 3.04 3.93
CA ARG A 45 -18.40 3.07 2.58
C ARG A 45 -17.99 4.32 1.81
N LYS A 46 -18.04 5.50 2.46
CA LYS A 46 -17.64 6.77 1.86
C LYS A 46 -16.16 6.78 1.45
N GLU A 47 -15.26 6.27 2.28
CA GLU A 47 -13.83 6.16 1.97
C GLU A 47 -13.57 5.22 0.79
N LYS A 48 -14.24 4.06 0.75
CA LYS A 48 -14.11 3.09 -0.34
C LYS A 48 -14.55 3.67 -1.69
N GLU A 49 -15.64 4.42 -1.70
CA GLU A 49 -16.11 5.10 -2.91
C GLU A 49 -15.13 6.19 -3.35
N LYS A 50 -14.66 7.03 -2.43
CA LYS A 50 -13.65 8.07 -2.72
C LYS A 50 -12.38 7.46 -3.33
N HIS A 51 -11.89 6.36 -2.77
CA HIS A 51 -10.72 5.65 -3.29
C HIS A 51 -10.95 5.14 -4.73
N ARG A 52 -12.11 4.52 -4.98
CA ARG A 52 -12.51 4.06 -6.32
C ARG A 52 -12.61 5.20 -7.33
N PHE A 53 -13.14 6.36 -6.94
CA PHE A 53 -13.21 7.52 -7.81
C PHE A 53 -11.84 8.15 -8.06
N ALA A 54 -10.95 8.17 -7.06
CA ALA A 54 -9.58 8.67 -7.23
C ALA A 54 -8.79 7.84 -8.25
N LEU A 55 -8.89 6.50 -8.19
CA LEU A 55 -8.28 5.59 -9.16
C LEU A 55 -8.76 5.81 -10.61
N LYS A 56 -10.01 6.25 -10.78
CA LYS A 56 -10.62 6.44 -12.10
C LYS A 56 -10.36 7.82 -12.70
N LYS A 57 -9.87 8.79 -11.93
CA LYS A 57 -9.64 10.14 -12.45
C LYS A 57 -8.31 10.18 -13.22
N PRO A 58 -8.32 10.50 -14.52
CA PRO A 58 -7.07 10.77 -15.23
C PRO A 58 -6.39 11.97 -14.57
N PHE A 59 -5.09 11.87 -14.35
CA PHE A 59 -4.28 12.99 -13.85
C PHE A 59 -4.45 14.17 -14.81
N LYS A 60 -5.16 15.23 -14.39
CA LYS A 60 -5.17 16.49 -15.12
C LYS A 60 -3.73 17.03 -15.09
N LYS A 61 -3.05 17.01 -16.23
CA LYS A 61 -1.79 17.74 -16.40
C LYS A 61 -2.10 19.22 -16.16
N VAL A 62 -1.65 19.74 -15.03
CA VAL A 62 -1.66 21.18 -14.79
C VAL A 62 -0.49 21.72 -15.61
N ASN A 63 -0.77 22.32 -16.77
CA ASN A 63 0.23 23.06 -17.53
C ASN A 63 0.52 24.35 -16.76
N ILE A 64 1.57 24.31 -15.94
CA ILE A 64 2.11 25.51 -15.31
C ILE A 64 2.88 26.24 -16.42
N THR A 65 2.21 27.14 -17.13
CA THR A 65 2.90 28.11 -17.99
C THR A 65 3.74 29.00 -17.09
N LYS A 66 5.06 28.85 -17.17
CA LYS A 66 6.02 29.77 -16.55
C LYS A 66 5.85 31.13 -17.22
N THR A 67 5.36 32.11 -16.47
CA THR A 67 5.49 33.54 -16.80
C THR A 67 6.80 34.05 -16.22
#